data_AF-A0A935AJU5-F1
#
_entry.id   AF-A0A935AJU5-F1
#
_cell.length_a   1.000
_cell.length_b   1.000
_cell.length_c   1.000
_cell.angle_alpha   90.00
_cell.angle_beta   90.00
_cell.angle_gamma   90.00
#
_symmetry.space_group_name_H-M   'P 1'
#
loop_
_entity.id
_entity.type
_entity.pdbx_description
1 polymer ?
#
loop_
_entity_poly.entity_id
_entity_poly.type
_entity_poly.pdbx_seq_one_letter_code
_entity_poly.pdbx_strand_id
1 'polypeptide(L)'
;MLPAVTPVVGFTVQYSINGGAWATAPTIPTTPGCHTIAARYVNTAACGLTAALTPSAIAGCDASADVSVLIYPSEPILTAPANTCNAAFVLPAVTPVVGFTVQYSINGGAWATAPTIPTTPGCHTIAARYVNTAACGLTAALSPSTIAGCDASADVSVLIYPSEPVLTAPTNTCNAAFVLPSVTPVVGFTVQYSINGGAWATAPTIPTTPRLPYDCS
;
A
#
# COMPACT_ATOMS: atom_id res chain seq x y z
N MET A 1 -26.50 1.33 0.99
CA MET A 1 -27.93 1.37 1.35
C MET A 1 -28.22 2.67 2.09
N LEU A 2 -29.43 3.24 1.97
CA LEU A 2 -29.80 4.47 2.69
C LEU A 2 -30.09 4.18 4.17
N PRO A 3 -29.90 5.16 5.07
CA PRO A 3 -30.35 5.05 6.46
C PRO A 3 -31.85 4.76 6.55
N ALA A 4 -32.26 3.93 7.50
CA ALA A 4 -33.67 3.67 7.75
C ALA A 4 -34.32 4.88 8.44
N VAL A 5 -35.46 5.32 7.92
CA VAL A 5 -36.29 6.39 8.48
C VAL A 5 -37.68 5.82 8.76
N THR A 6 -38.20 6.06 9.96
CA THR A 6 -39.50 5.55 10.40
C THR A 6 -40.61 6.02 9.46
N PRO A 7 -41.42 5.13 8.85
CA PRO A 7 -42.55 5.57 8.05
C PRO A 7 -43.58 6.32 8.88
N VAL A 8 -44.05 7.46 8.38
CA VAL A 8 -45.13 8.24 9.01
C VAL A 8 -46.30 8.31 8.03
N VAL A 9 -47.49 7.86 8.47
CA VAL A 9 -48.70 7.85 7.65
C VAL A 9 -49.02 9.27 7.19
N GLY A 10 -49.33 9.43 5.89
CA GLY A 10 -49.59 10.73 5.27
C GLY A 10 -48.34 11.48 4.82
N PHE A 11 -47.14 10.96 5.08
CA PHE A 11 -45.87 11.55 4.67
C PHE A 11 -45.03 10.57 3.85
N THR A 12 -44.19 11.14 2.98
CA THR A 12 -43.16 10.43 2.23
C THR A 12 -41.80 10.91 2.70
N VAL A 13 -40.84 9.99 2.81
CA VAL A 13 -39.45 10.31 3.13
C VAL A 13 -38.72 10.70 1.84
N GLN A 14 -37.98 11.80 1.89
CA GLN A 14 -37.00 12.18 0.88
C GLN A 14 -35.62 12.24 1.51
N TYR A 15 -34.60 11.94 0.71
CA TYR A 15 -33.19 11.99 1.08
C TYR A 15 -32.46 12.98 0.20
N SER A 16 -31.46 13.65 0.77
CA SER A 16 -30.46 14.45 0.05
C SER A 16 -29.09 13.85 0.32
N ILE A 17 -28.28 13.74 -0.74
CA ILE A 17 -26.91 13.23 -0.67
C ILE A 17 -25.95 14.36 -1.03
N ASN A 18 -24.96 14.63 -0.19
CA ASN A 18 -23.97 15.70 -0.36
C ASN A 18 -24.60 17.08 -0.61
N GLY A 19 -25.73 17.37 0.05
CA GLY A 19 -26.50 18.60 -0.17
C GLY A 19 -27.20 18.71 -1.53
N GLY A 20 -27.28 17.62 -2.28
CA GLY A 20 -27.96 17.55 -3.58
C GLY A 20 -29.49 17.61 -3.48
N ALA A 21 -30.15 17.42 -4.64
CA ALA A 21 -31.61 17.44 -4.73
C ALA A 21 -32.26 16.37 -3.84
N TRP A 22 -33.42 16.72 -3.27
CA TRP A 22 -34.21 15.82 -2.45
C TRP A 22 -35.01 14.84 -3.32
N ALA A 23 -34.86 13.55 -3.06
CA ALA A 23 -35.57 12.50 -3.80
C ALA A 23 -35.98 11.35 -2.87
N THR A 24 -37.03 10.62 -3.23
CA THR A 24 -37.42 9.38 -2.53
C THR A 24 -36.44 8.23 -2.80
N ALA A 25 -35.78 8.27 -3.97
CA ALA A 25 -34.75 7.35 -4.40
C ALA A 25 -33.59 8.12 -5.05
N PRO A 26 -32.72 8.80 -4.27
CA PRO A 26 -31.54 9.44 -4.83
C PRO A 26 -30.53 8.41 -5.36
N THR A 27 -29.68 8.84 -6.29
CA THR A 27 -28.52 8.04 -6.71
C THR A 27 -27.55 7.90 -5.55
N ILE A 28 -27.18 6.66 -5.21
CA ILE A 28 -26.23 6.37 -4.15
C ILE A 28 -24.80 6.44 -4.71
N PRO A 29 -23.90 7.23 -4.11
CA PRO A 29 -22.51 7.26 -4.50
C PRO A 29 -21.85 5.88 -4.33
N THR A 30 -21.00 5.53 -5.29
CA THR A 30 -20.15 4.33 -5.25
C THR A 30 -18.67 4.68 -5.32
N THR A 31 -18.35 5.97 -5.46
CA THR A 31 -16.99 6.47 -5.55
C THR A 31 -16.38 6.59 -4.15
N PRO A 32 -15.08 6.30 -3.96
CA PRO A 32 -14.42 6.55 -2.69
C PRO A 32 -14.55 7.99 -2.24
N GLY A 33 -14.74 8.20 -0.94
CA GLY A 33 -14.87 9.51 -0.35
C GLY A 33 -15.83 9.55 0.84
N CYS A 34 -15.87 10.70 1.49
CA CYS A 34 -16.86 10.98 2.53
C CYS A 34 -18.13 11.53 1.87
N HIS A 35 -19.28 11.01 2.28
CA HIS A 35 -20.58 11.45 1.79
C HIS A 35 -21.50 11.82 2.95
N THR A 36 -22.26 12.90 2.79
CA THR A 36 -23.31 13.29 3.76
C THR A 36 -24.69 12.89 3.26
N ILE A 37 -25.56 12.56 4.21
CA ILE A 37 -26.93 12.13 3.95
C ILE A 37 -27.83 12.89 4.93
N ALA A 38 -28.86 13.52 4.40
CA ALA A 38 -29.96 14.07 5.18
C ALA A 38 -31.28 13.43 4.74
N ALA A 39 -32.25 13.35 5.64
CA ALA A 39 -33.60 12.88 5.36
C ALA A 39 -34.64 13.91 5.81
N ARG A 40 -35.79 13.97 5.15
CA ARG A 40 -36.92 14.79 5.56
C ARG A 40 -38.24 14.12 5.22
N TYR A 41 -39.30 14.48 5.94
CA TYR A 41 -40.66 14.15 5.54
C TYR A 41 -41.26 15.27 4.68
N VAL A 42 -42.05 14.87 3.70
CA VAL A 42 -42.93 15.77 2.93
C VAL A 42 -44.34 15.18 2.94
N ASN A 43 -45.36 16.03 2.92
CA ASN A 43 -46.74 15.55 2.89
C ASN A 43 -47.07 14.83 1.57
N THR A 44 -47.86 13.76 1.63
CA THR A 44 -48.26 12.97 0.45
C THR A 44 -49.38 13.63 -0.36
N ALA A 45 -50.25 14.37 0.31
CA ALA A 45 -51.39 15.06 -0.28
C ALA A 45 -51.51 16.49 0.25
N ALA A 46 -52.16 17.36 -0.52
CA ALA A 46 -52.41 18.73 -0.08
C ALA A 46 -53.26 18.75 1.20
N CYS A 47 -52.93 19.66 2.13
CA CYS A 47 -53.64 19.86 3.38
C CYS A 47 -53.92 21.35 3.55
N GLY A 48 -55.14 21.80 3.24
CA GLY A 48 -55.48 23.22 3.21
C GLY A 48 -54.63 23.97 2.18
N LEU A 49 -53.90 24.99 2.63
CA LEU A 49 -53.00 25.78 1.78
C LEU A 49 -51.63 25.12 1.56
N THR A 50 -51.32 24.02 2.25
CA THR A 50 -50.07 23.30 2.06
C THR A 50 -50.22 22.33 0.90
N ALA A 51 -49.55 22.59 -0.22
CA ALA A 51 -49.53 21.70 -1.37
C ALA A 51 -48.86 20.36 -1.03
N ALA A 52 -49.15 19.29 -1.79
CA ALA A 52 -48.43 18.02 -1.66
C ALA A 52 -46.91 18.19 -1.88
N LEU A 53 -46.11 17.34 -1.25
CA LEU A 53 -44.65 17.31 -1.30
C LEU A 53 -43.96 18.58 -0.76
N THR A 54 -44.66 19.36 0.05
CA THR A 54 -44.11 20.52 0.73
C THR A 54 -43.31 20.07 1.96
N PRO A 55 -42.02 20.43 2.08
CA PRO A 55 -41.25 20.18 3.30
C PRO A 55 -41.67 21.14 4.43
N SER A 56 -41.49 20.71 5.67
CA SER A 56 -41.63 21.60 6.83
C SER A 56 -40.49 22.63 6.86
N ALA A 57 -40.83 23.85 7.29
CA ALA A 57 -39.87 24.91 7.63
C ALA A 57 -39.84 25.21 9.14
N ILE A 58 -40.55 24.42 9.94
CA ILE A 58 -40.59 24.56 11.39
C ILE A 58 -39.32 23.90 11.95
N ALA A 59 -38.54 24.65 12.72
CA ALA A 59 -37.32 24.14 13.35
C ALA A 59 -37.61 22.89 14.19
N GLY A 60 -36.84 21.82 13.96
CA GLY A 60 -37.01 20.53 14.62
C GLY A 60 -38.07 19.64 13.99
N CYS A 61 -38.75 20.11 12.95
CA CYS A 61 -39.67 19.33 12.12
C CYS A 61 -39.24 19.34 10.63
N ASP A 62 -38.13 19.97 10.31
CA ASP A 62 -37.54 20.12 8.98
C ASP A 62 -36.68 18.90 8.61
N ALA A 63 -35.54 19.10 7.94
CA ALA A 63 -34.64 18.00 7.61
C ALA A 63 -33.86 17.50 8.84
N SER A 64 -33.42 16.25 8.82
CA SER A 64 -32.47 15.73 9.78
C SER A 64 -31.15 16.48 9.69
N ALA A 65 -30.35 16.39 10.75
CA ALA A 65 -28.92 16.66 10.63
C ALA A 65 -28.27 15.70 9.62
N ASP A 66 -27.14 16.12 9.06
CA ASP A 66 -26.33 15.28 8.19
C ASP A 66 -25.71 14.13 8.97
N VAL A 67 -25.82 12.92 8.42
CA VAL A 67 -24.99 11.78 8.81
C VAL A 67 -23.95 11.52 7.73
N SER A 68 -22.76 11.10 8.12
CA SER A 68 -21.67 10.82 7.18
C SER A 68 -21.42 9.33 7.00
N VAL A 69 -21.07 8.94 5.78
CA VAL A 69 -20.57 7.60 5.44
C VAL A 69 -19.28 7.73 4.64
N LEU A 70 -18.29 6.90 4.97
CA LEU A 70 -17.02 6.85 4.26
C LEU A 70 -16.98 5.61 3.37
N ILE A 71 -16.72 5.82 2.07
CA ILE A 71 -16.43 4.75 1.12
C ILE A 71 -14.91 4.70 0.94
N TYR A 72 -14.28 3.61 1.36
CA TYR A 72 -12.86 3.38 1.14
C TYR A 72 -12.58 2.99 -0.32
N PRO A 73 -11.38 3.30 -0.86
CA PRO A 73 -10.94 2.75 -2.14
C PRO A 73 -10.72 1.24 -2.02
N SER A 74 -10.70 0.54 -3.15
CA SER A 74 -10.16 -0.82 -3.22
C SER A 74 -8.69 -0.83 -2.79
N GLU A 75 -8.21 -1.96 -2.30
CA GLU A 75 -6.81 -2.12 -1.88
C GLU A 75 -5.83 -1.70 -3.00
N PRO A 76 -4.67 -1.12 -2.68
CA PRO A 76 -3.65 -0.85 -3.67
C PRO A 76 -3.16 -2.14 -4.34
N ILE A 77 -2.90 -2.09 -5.65
CA ILE A 77 -2.20 -3.17 -6.37
C ILE A 77 -0.75 -2.73 -6.57
N LEU A 78 0.19 -3.51 -6.05
CA LEU A 78 1.61 -3.22 -6.14
C LEU A 78 2.29 -4.08 -7.21
N THR A 79 3.15 -3.45 -8.00
CA THR A 79 4.15 -4.16 -8.81
C THR A 79 5.44 -4.24 -8.01
N ALA A 80 6.04 -5.43 -7.91
CA ALA A 80 7.32 -5.61 -7.24
C ALA A 80 8.39 -4.68 -7.83
N PRO A 81 9.16 -3.94 -7.01
CA PRO A 81 10.28 -3.15 -7.50
C PRO A 81 11.35 -4.02 -8.16
N ALA A 82 12.16 -3.39 -9.03
CA ALA A 82 13.36 -4.03 -9.51
C ALA A 82 14.37 -4.23 -8.36
N ASN A 83 15.04 -5.38 -8.37
CA ASN A 83 16.17 -5.63 -7.48
C ASN A 83 17.28 -4.61 -7.73
N THR A 84 18.04 -4.27 -6.69
CA THR A 84 19.11 -3.27 -6.75
C THR A 84 20.43 -3.85 -6.26
N CYS A 85 21.53 -3.13 -6.46
CA CYS A 85 22.84 -3.47 -5.93
C CYS A 85 23.34 -2.35 -5.02
N ASN A 86 23.52 -2.65 -3.73
CA ASN A 86 23.98 -1.73 -2.69
C ASN A 86 23.31 -0.33 -2.73
N ALA A 87 22.02 -0.29 -3.06
CA ALA A 87 21.27 0.92 -3.26
C ALA A 87 19.82 0.72 -2.86
N ALA A 88 19.16 1.79 -2.41
CA ALA A 88 17.73 1.78 -2.16
C ALA A 88 16.94 1.44 -3.43
N PHE A 89 15.86 0.68 -3.27
CA PHE A 89 14.87 0.50 -4.32
C PHE A 89 13.95 1.72 -4.43
N VAL A 90 13.21 1.81 -5.53
CA VAL A 90 12.15 2.81 -5.69
C VAL A 90 10.85 2.23 -5.16
N LEU A 91 10.15 2.96 -4.30
CA LEU A 91 8.82 2.54 -3.83
C LEU A 91 7.88 2.32 -5.03
N PRO A 92 7.10 1.23 -5.05
CA PRO A 92 6.07 1.03 -6.06
C PRO A 92 5.13 2.23 -6.10
N ALA A 93 4.72 2.64 -7.30
CA ALA A 93 3.70 3.67 -7.45
C ALA A 93 2.32 3.11 -7.07
N VAL A 94 1.54 3.91 -6.35
CA VAL A 94 0.13 3.63 -6.03
C VAL A 94 -0.73 4.73 -6.64
N THR A 95 -1.82 4.34 -7.29
CA THR A 95 -2.76 5.29 -7.91
C THR A 95 -3.35 6.23 -6.85
N PRO A 96 -3.25 7.56 -7.01
CA PRO A 96 -3.86 8.48 -6.06
C PRO A 96 -5.38 8.39 -6.05
N VAL A 97 -5.99 8.43 -4.86
CA VAL A 97 -7.45 8.52 -4.70
C VAL A 97 -7.78 9.77 -3.88
N VAL A 98 -8.61 10.64 -4.43
CA VAL A 98 -8.98 11.91 -3.79
C VAL A 98 -9.65 11.65 -2.44
N GLY A 99 -9.27 12.40 -1.41
CA GLY A 99 -9.74 12.20 -0.04
C GLY A 99 -9.00 11.10 0.72
N PHE A 100 -8.02 10.45 0.10
CA PHE A 100 -7.18 9.43 0.72
C PHE A 100 -5.70 9.74 0.54
N THR A 101 -4.91 9.28 1.50
CA THR A 101 -3.45 9.30 1.47
C THR A 101 -2.93 7.87 1.41
N VAL A 102 -1.90 7.65 0.62
CA VAL A 102 -1.21 6.35 0.58
C VAL A 102 -0.19 6.28 1.70
N GLN A 103 -0.18 5.17 2.43
CA GLN A 103 0.88 4.82 3.37
C GLN A 103 1.50 3.50 2.96
N TYR A 104 2.79 3.34 3.24
CA TYR A 104 3.54 2.12 3.00
C TYR A 104 4.07 1.57 4.33
N SER A 105 4.19 0.24 4.40
CA SER A 105 4.94 -0.48 5.43
C SER A 105 6.03 -1.28 4.74
N ILE A 106 7.25 -1.20 5.27
CA ILE A 106 8.39 -1.97 4.80
C ILE A 106 8.78 -2.95 5.91
N ASN A 107 8.93 -4.23 5.57
CA ASN A 107 9.29 -5.30 6.52
C ASN A 107 8.34 -5.40 7.72
N GLY A 108 7.05 -5.10 7.53
CA GLY A 108 6.06 -5.05 8.61
C GLY A 108 6.26 -3.90 9.61
N GLY A 109 7.08 -2.90 9.26
CA GLY A 109 7.31 -1.71 10.07
C GLY A 109 6.10 -0.76 10.14
N ALA A 110 6.30 0.37 10.80
CA ALA A 110 5.25 1.39 10.94
C ALA A 110 4.81 1.94 9.57
N TRP A 111 3.50 2.19 9.45
CA TRP A 111 2.90 2.79 8.26
C TRP A 111 3.24 4.26 8.15
N ALA A 112 3.78 4.69 7.00
CA ALA A 112 4.15 6.08 6.75
C ALA A 112 3.93 6.46 5.28
N THR A 113 3.70 7.75 5.01
CA THR A 113 3.62 8.29 3.64
C THR A 113 4.99 8.31 2.96
N ALA A 114 6.05 8.47 3.75
CA ALA A 114 7.43 8.45 3.34
C ALA A 114 8.23 7.56 4.31
N PRO A 115 8.12 6.22 4.21
CA PRO A 115 8.92 5.33 5.03
C PRO A 115 10.40 5.45 4.65
N THR A 116 11.30 5.14 5.58
CA THR A 116 12.73 5.00 5.27
C THR A 116 12.92 3.76 4.41
N ILE A 117 13.45 3.94 3.19
CA ILE A 117 13.74 2.82 2.29
C ILE A 117 15.08 2.17 2.71
N PRO A 118 15.11 0.84 2.90
CA PRO A 118 16.35 0.12 3.19
C PRO A 118 17.40 0.29 2.08
N THR A 119 18.66 0.36 2.50
CA THR A 119 19.84 0.35 1.62
C THR A 119 20.73 -0.87 1.85
N THR A 120 20.45 -1.64 2.91
CA THR A 120 21.24 -2.80 3.30
C THR A 120 20.87 -4.01 2.44
N PRO A 121 21.82 -4.87 2.08
CA PRO A 121 21.52 -6.10 1.34
C PRO A 121 20.54 -7.01 2.09
N GLY A 122 19.63 -7.63 1.34
CA GLY A 122 18.62 -8.53 1.88
C GLY A 122 17.31 -8.51 1.10
N CYS A 123 16.41 -9.42 1.47
CA CYS A 123 15.04 -9.41 0.97
C CYS A 123 14.19 -8.47 1.84
N HIS A 124 13.42 -7.61 1.20
CA HIS A 124 12.52 -6.66 1.86
C HIS A 124 11.11 -6.84 1.35
N THR A 125 10.13 -6.82 2.25
CA THR A 125 8.70 -6.82 1.92
C THR A 125 8.13 -5.41 1.97
N ILE A 126 7.14 -5.15 1.12
CA ILE A 126 6.48 -3.85 0.98
C ILE A 126 4.98 -4.08 0.88
N ALA A 127 4.22 -3.37 1.72
CA ALA A 127 2.78 -3.26 1.63
C ALA A 127 2.38 -1.78 1.49
N ALA A 128 1.21 -1.53 0.91
CA ALA A 128 0.61 -0.20 0.82
C ALA A 128 -0.84 -0.21 1.29
N ARG A 129 -1.35 0.90 1.79
CA ARG A 129 -2.77 1.07 2.13
C ARG A 129 -3.23 2.50 1.92
N TYR A 130 -4.53 2.69 1.75
CA TYR A 130 -5.16 4.01 1.81
C TYR A 130 -5.64 4.32 3.24
N VAL A 131 -5.50 5.58 3.64
CA VAL A 131 -6.14 6.14 4.84
C VAL A 131 -6.86 7.44 4.48
N ASN A 132 -7.99 7.74 5.11
CA ASN A 132 -8.73 8.96 4.82
C ASN A 132 -7.95 10.22 5.24
N THR A 133 -8.01 11.29 4.47
CA THR A 133 -7.27 12.53 4.75
C THR A 133 -7.89 13.36 5.87
N ALA A 134 -9.20 13.32 6.01
CA ALA A 134 -9.96 14.09 6.99
C ALA A 134 -11.01 13.21 7.67
N ALA A 135 -11.45 13.61 8.86
CA ALA A 135 -12.51 12.90 9.56
C ALA A 135 -13.81 12.86 8.72
N CYS A 136 -14.53 11.74 8.79
CA CYS A 136 -15.80 11.53 8.12
C CYS A 136 -16.79 10.92 9.11
N GLY A 137 -17.68 11.75 9.65
CA GLY A 137 -18.54 11.35 10.77
C GLY A 137 -17.71 10.90 11.96
N LEU A 138 -17.90 9.65 12.38
CA LEU A 138 -17.17 9.05 13.50
C LEU A 138 -15.79 8.48 13.11
N THR A 139 -15.49 8.39 11.82
CA THR A 139 -14.18 7.91 11.36
C THR A 139 -13.17 9.05 11.43
N ALA A 140 -12.18 8.93 12.31
CA ALA A 140 -11.12 9.92 12.44
C ALA A 140 -10.25 10.01 11.17
N ALA A 141 -9.56 11.13 10.97
CA ALA A 141 -8.55 11.24 9.92
C ALA A 141 -7.46 10.17 10.09
N LEU A 142 -6.87 9.74 8.97
CA LEU A 142 -5.83 8.73 8.89
C LEU A 142 -6.25 7.32 9.37
N SER A 143 -7.55 7.04 9.38
CA SER A 143 -8.08 5.70 9.69
C SER A 143 -7.96 4.79 8.46
N PRO A 144 -7.29 3.63 8.56
CA PRO A 144 -7.30 2.63 7.50
C PRO A 144 -8.65 1.88 7.46
N SER A 145 -8.95 1.27 6.31
CA SER A 145 -10.03 0.30 6.22
C SER A 145 -9.66 -1.00 6.91
N THR A 146 -10.67 -1.69 7.45
CA THR A 146 -10.60 -3.09 7.89
C THR A 146 -11.50 -4.01 7.05
N ILE A 147 -12.12 -3.46 6.01
CA ILE A 147 -12.99 -4.19 5.08
C ILE A 147 -12.09 -4.92 4.08
N ALA A 148 -12.27 -6.24 3.97
CA ALA A 148 -11.51 -7.07 3.05
C ALA A 148 -11.63 -6.55 1.60
N GLY A 149 -10.47 -6.38 0.94
CA GLY A 149 -10.38 -5.86 -0.43
C GLY A 149 -10.38 -4.32 -0.51
N CYS A 150 -10.42 -3.64 0.63
CA CYS A 150 -10.24 -2.19 0.77
C CYS A 150 -9.15 -1.84 1.80
N ASP A 151 -8.52 -2.84 2.39
CA ASP A 151 -7.50 -2.74 3.42
C ASP A 151 -6.09 -2.57 2.80
N ALA A 152 -5.06 -3.20 3.38
CA ALA A 152 -3.72 -3.13 2.85
C ALA A 152 -3.55 -4.09 1.67
N SER A 153 -2.70 -3.72 0.72
CA SER A 153 -2.31 -4.58 -0.39
C SER A 153 -1.68 -5.88 0.10
N ALA A 154 -1.66 -6.90 -0.76
CA ALA A 154 -0.71 -7.99 -0.63
C ALA A 154 0.75 -7.48 -0.62
N ASP A 155 1.62 -8.22 0.07
CA ASP A 155 3.05 -7.92 0.11
C ASP A 155 3.71 -8.19 -1.25
N VAL A 156 4.55 -7.26 -1.70
CA VAL A 156 5.55 -7.51 -2.74
C VAL A 156 6.94 -7.52 -2.14
N SER A 157 7.89 -8.20 -2.80
CA SER A 157 9.27 -8.30 -2.31
C SER A 157 10.28 -7.71 -3.29
N VAL A 158 11.39 -7.23 -2.75
CA VAL A 158 12.55 -6.75 -3.50
C VAL A 158 13.83 -7.24 -2.83
N LEU A 159 14.83 -7.59 -3.63
CA LEU A 159 16.15 -8.00 -3.18
C LEU A 159 17.16 -6.88 -3.43
N ILE A 160 17.85 -6.45 -2.38
CA ILE A 160 19.04 -5.61 -2.49
C ILE A 160 20.26 -6.55 -2.44
N TYR A 161 21.02 -6.60 -3.53
CA TYR A 161 22.28 -7.35 -3.60
C TYR A 161 23.41 -6.60 -2.87
N PRO A 162 24.40 -7.32 -2.29
CA PRO A 162 25.60 -6.70 -1.76
C PRO A 162 26.45 -6.08 -2.85
N SER A 163 27.33 -5.15 -2.44
CA SER A 163 28.46 -4.74 -3.28
C SER A 163 29.30 -5.94 -3.70
N GLU A 164 30.02 -5.77 -4.81
CA GLU A 164 30.95 -6.80 -5.26
C GLU A 164 31.96 -7.18 -4.16
N PRO A 165 32.31 -8.47 -4.05
CA PRO A 165 33.39 -8.91 -3.16
C PRO A 165 34.72 -8.26 -3.53
N VAL A 166 35.41 -7.67 -2.56
CA VAL A 166 36.78 -7.19 -2.75
C VAL A 166 37.75 -8.28 -2.31
N LEU A 167 38.64 -8.68 -3.21
CA LEU A 167 39.71 -9.64 -2.92
C LEU A 167 41.03 -8.90 -2.78
N THR A 168 41.77 -9.21 -1.70
CA THR A 168 43.19 -8.84 -1.60
C THR A 168 44.02 -9.98 -2.19
N ALA A 169 44.99 -9.64 -3.03
CA ALA A 169 45.87 -10.63 -3.63
C ALA A 169 46.57 -11.46 -2.54
N PRO A 170 46.51 -12.80 -2.59
CA PRO A 170 47.24 -13.63 -1.65
C PRO A 170 48.75 -13.50 -1.90
N THR A 171 49.55 -13.84 -0.89
CA THR A 171 51.00 -13.88 -1.04
C THR A 171 51.42 -14.93 -2.07
N ASN A 172 52.37 -14.59 -2.92
CA ASN A 172 52.99 -15.56 -3.83
C ASN A 172 53.63 -16.70 -3.04
N THR A 173 53.39 -17.93 -3.47
CA THR A 173 53.96 -19.14 -2.87
C THR A 173 54.98 -19.78 -3.80
N CYS A 174 55.90 -20.57 -3.24
CA CYS A 174 56.82 -21.41 -4.01
C CYS A 174 56.50 -22.87 -3.69
N ASN A 175 56.07 -23.64 -4.70
CA ASN A 175 55.70 -25.05 -4.58
C ASN A 175 54.67 -25.37 -3.46
N ALA A 176 53.73 -24.46 -3.20
CA ALA A 176 52.66 -24.64 -2.21
C ALA A 176 51.35 -23.98 -2.68
N ALA A 177 50.21 -24.48 -2.19
CA ALA A 177 48.91 -23.83 -2.41
C ALA A 177 48.87 -22.43 -1.76
N PHE A 178 48.18 -21.49 -2.41
CA PHE A 178 47.86 -20.21 -1.79
C PHE A 178 46.71 -20.36 -0.78
N VAL A 179 46.56 -19.40 0.12
CA VAL A 179 45.41 -19.32 1.02
C VAL A 179 44.29 -18.56 0.30
N LEU A 180 43.09 -19.16 0.24
CA LEU A 180 41.93 -18.51 -0.37
C LEU A 180 41.65 -17.16 0.33
N PRO A 181 41.57 -16.03 -0.39
CA PRO A 181 41.30 -14.75 0.23
C PRO A 181 39.94 -14.72 0.91
N SER A 182 39.88 -14.17 2.12
CA SER A 182 38.62 -14.00 2.84
C SER A 182 37.78 -12.90 2.21
N VAL A 183 36.49 -13.14 2.04
CA VAL A 183 35.48 -12.14 1.69
C VAL A 183 34.62 -11.87 2.92
N THR A 184 34.33 -10.60 3.20
CA THR A 184 33.39 -10.22 4.27
C THR A 184 32.02 -10.83 4.00
N PRO A 185 31.49 -11.68 4.91
CA PRO A 185 30.16 -12.28 4.72
C PRO A 185 29.06 -11.22 4.74
N VAL A 186 28.04 -11.42 3.90
CA VAL A 186 26.81 -10.64 3.93
C VAL A 186 25.66 -11.58 4.27
N VAL A 187 24.89 -11.25 5.32
CA VAL A 187 23.77 -12.06 5.79
C VAL A 187 22.77 -12.29 4.65
N GLY A 188 22.31 -13.53 4.48
CA GLY A 188 21.38 -13.92 3.42
C GLY A 188 22.04 -14.16 2.06
N PHE A 189 23.36 -13.94 1.93
CA PHE A 189 24.13 -14.23 0.72
C PHE A 189 25.24 -15.25 0.99
N THR A 190 25.56 -16.04 -0.02
CA THR A 190 26.65 -17.02 0.04
C THR A 190 27.79 -16.57 -0.85
N VAL A 191 29.00 -16.49 -0.29
CA VAL A 191 30.21 -16.21 -1.08
C VAL A 191 30.57 -17.45 -1.89
N GLN A 192 30.84 -17.27 -3.18
CA GLN A 192 31.40 -18.29 -4.05
C GLN A 192 32.65 -17.75 -4.73
N TYR A 193 33.54 -18.66 -5.08
CA TYR A 193 34.81 -18.39 -5.73
C TYR A 193 34.92 -19.23 -7.01
N SER A 194 35.54 -18.66 -8.03
CA SER A 194 35.97 -19.38 -9.24
C SER A 194 37.49 -19.23 -9.36
N ILE A 195 38.19 -20.36 -9.51
CA ILE A 195 39.64 -20.40 -9.71
C ILE A 195 39.90 -20.75 -11.17
N ASN A 196 40.69 -19.93 -11.87
CA ASN A 196 41.07 -20.10 -13.28
C ASN A 196 39.87 -20.27 -14.24
N GLY A 197 38.74 -19.62 -13.94
CA GLY A 197 37.51 -19.74 -14.75
C GLY A 197 36.77 -21.06 -14.58
N GLY A 198 37.11 -21.86 -13.58
CA GLY A 198 36.37 -23.06 -13.20
C GLY A 198 34.99 -22.77 -12.60
N ALA A 199 34.27 -23.82 -12.20
CA ALA A 199 32.96 -23.69 -11.58
C ALA A 199 33.00 -22.87 -10.27
N TRP A 200 31.89 -22.15 -10.00
CA TRP A 200 31.71 -21.42 -8.75
C TRP A 200 31.42 -22.37 -7.59
N ALA A 201 32.15 -22.22 -6.48
CA ALA A 201 31.95 -23.01 -5.27
C ALA A 201 32.22 -22.18 -4.01
N THR A 202 31.59 -22.54 -2.89
CA THR A 202 31.85 -21.91 -1.58
C THR A 202 33.22 -22.31 -1.00
N ALA A 203 33.70 -23.50 -1.37
CA ALA A 203 34.99 -24.03 -1.02
C ALA A 203 35.63 -24.69 -2.26
N PRO A 204 36.18 -23.90 -3.20
CA PRO A 204 36.83 -24.46 -4.38
C PRO A 204 38.11 -25.21 -4.00
N THR A 205 38.46 -26.23 -4.78
CA THR A 205 39.75 -26.92 -4.64
C THR A 205 40.88 -26.01 -5.13
N ILE A 206 41.85 -25.72 -4.26
CA ILE A 206 43.01 -24.91 -4.62
C ILE A 206 44.01 -25.77 -5.42
N PRO A 207 44.41 -25.35 -6.64
CA PRO A 207 45.39 -26.10 -7.42
C PRO A 207 46.73 -26.20 -6.69
N THR A 208 47.25 -27.42 -6.55
CA THR A 208 48.56 -27.71 -5.95
C THR A 208 49.62 -28.10 -6.98
N THR A 209 49.22 -28.35 -8.23
CA THR A 209 50.11 -28.71 -9.34
C THR A 209 50.43 -27.50 -10.20
N PRO A 210 51.72 -27.19 -10.48
CA PRO A 210 52.09 -26.16 -11.44
C PRO A 210 51.44 -26.43 -12.80
N ARG A 211 50.81 -25.43 -13.42
CA ARG A 211 50.45 -25.50 -14.84
C ARG A 211 51.77 -25.60 -15.60
N LEU A 212 51.98 -26.72 -16.29
CA LEU A 212 53.21 -26.95 -17.04
C LEU A 212 53.37 -25.87 -18.12
N PRO A 213 54.61 -25.41 -18.42
CA PRO A 213 54.85 -24.22 -19.23
C PRO A 213 54.50 -24.35 -20.73
N TYR A 214 53.82 -25.42 -21.17
CA TYR A 214 53.68 -25.74 -22.60
C TYR A 214 52.33 -25.35 -23.25
N ASP A 215 51.32 -24.89 -22.50
CA ASP A 215 50.03 -24.48 -23.08
C ASP A 215 49.92 -22.96 -23.32
N CYS A 216 50.94 -22.41 -23.94
CA CYS A 216 50.88 -21.13 -24.68
C CYS A 216 51.44 -21.38 -26.08
N SER A 217 50.56 -21.69 -27.02
CA SER A 217 50.79 -21.69 -28.47
C SER A 217 49.60 -21.04 -29.15
#